data_AF-A0A850PQE6-F1
#
_entry.id   AF-A0A850PQE6-F1
#
_cell.length_a   1.000
_cell.length_b   1.000
_cell.length_c   1.000
_cell.angle_alpha   90.00
_cell.angle_beta   90.00
_cell.angle_gamma   90.00
#
_symmetry.space_group_name_H-M   'P 1'
#
loop_
_entity.id
_entity.type
_entity.pdbx_description
1 polymer ?
#
loop_
_entity_poly.entity_id
_entity_poly.type
_entity_poly.pdbx_seq_one_letter_code
_entity_poly.pdbx_strand_id
1 'polypeptide(L)'
;MADEEDPMERELFAASIARPRDSARYVAALEIAVRTRLDDPEVDRHPDLERVCLELAREYQVLKRWEDALVAADAVAELEPDMQPDARCLRAEILMRMGRVAEAEPIWAAVRTETPDDVWLYYRAGMEYAAIGDHQTALDWLNEGVRVALRTDGPDAEDPLTDELAELRQAALDNLGRPADELQEQAMTFLREKDEQERAEARREASEMFGLEPDRRPIRPTKRRH
;
A
#
# COMPACT_ATOMS: atom_id res chain seq x y z
N MET A 1 -31.10 1.91 -22.83
CA MET A 1 -31.58 1.61 -21.47
C MET A 1 -30.59 2.27 -20.54
N ALA A 2 -31.03 3.25 -19.76
CA ALA A 2 -30.13 3.95 -18.86
C ALA A 2 -29.71 2.95 -17.77
N ASP A 3 -28.40 2.80 -17.65
CA ASP A 3 -27.74 2.11 -16.55
C ASP A 3 -28.01 2.95 -15.28
N GLU A 4 -29.11 2.66 -14.59
CA GLU A 4 -29.45 3.32 -13.33
C GLU A 4 -28.57 2.73 -12.24
N GLU A 5 -27.36 3.29 -12.13
CA GLU A 5 -26.39 3.10 -11.05
C GLU A 5 -27.10 2.98 -9.69
N ASP A 6 -26.75 1.94 -8.91
CA ASP A 6 -27.39 1.62 -7.62
C ASP A 6 -27.45 2.90 -6.75
N PRO A 7 -28.63 3.33 -6.27
CA PRO A 7 -28.75 4.47 -5.37
C PRO A 7 -27.76 4.45 -4.20
N MET A 8 -27.36 3.25 -3.75
CA MET A 8 -26.32 3.06 -2.74
C MET A 8 -24.92 3.40 -3.24
N GLU A 9 -24.50 2.91 -4.41
CA GLU A 9 -23.20 3.29 -5.01
C GLU A 9 -23.11 4.80 -5.27
N ARG A 10 -24.22 5.41 -5.70
CA ARG A 10 -24.29 6.87 -5.88
C ARG A 10 -24.08 7.63 -4.58
N GLU A 11 -24.68 7.17 -3.48
CA GLU A 11 -24.51 7.79 -2.16
C GLU A 11 -23.11 7.56 -1.61
N LEU A 12 -22.55 6.36 -1.76
CA LEU A 12 -21.17 6.05 -1.37
C LEU A 12 -20.17 6.94 -2.11
N PHE A 13 -20.32 7.06 -3.43
CA PHE A 13 -19.51 7.96 -4.25
C PHE A 13 -19.67 9.41 -3.81
N ALA A 14 -20.90 9.90 -3.65
CA ALA A 14 -21.15 11.27 -3.23
C ALA A 14 -20.55 11.58 -1.85
N ALA A 15 -20.60 10.64 -0.91
CA ALA A 15 -20.01 10.79 0.42
C ALA A 15 -18.47 10.75 0.38
N SER A 16 -17.86 9.89 -0.44
CA SER A 16 -16.40 9.74 -0.52
C SER A 16 -15.71 10.97 -1.11
N ILE A 17 -16.35 11.63 -2.08
CA ILE A 17 -15.79 12.82 -2.76
C ILE A 17 -16.17 14.15 -2.10
N ALA A 18 -16.99 14.15 -1.04
CA ALA A 18 -17.46 15.38 -0.41
C ALA A 18 -16.31 16.29 0.03
N ARG A 19 -16.48 17.61 -0.18
CA ARG A 19 -15.51 18.65 0.20
C ARG A 19 -16.22 19.79 0.96
N PRO A 20 -15.82 20.12 2.21
CA PRO A 20 -14.77 19.46 3.01
C PRO A 20 -15.11 17.99 3.29
N ARG A 21 -14.08 17.18 3.57
CA ARG A 21 -14.24 15.75 3.83
C ARG A 21 -15.11 15.52 5.07
N ASP A 22 -16.16 14.71 4.93
CA ASP A 22 -17.09 14.35 6.00
C ASP A 22 -17.07 12.84 6.23
N SER A 23 -16.10 12.38 7.03
CA SER A 23 -15.95 10.95 7.36
C SER A 23 -17.14 10.43 8.17
N ALA A 24 -17.87 11.27 8.92
CA ALA A 24 -19.04 10.82 9.67
C ALA A 24 -20.21 10.47 8.73
N ARG A 25 -20.46 11.32 7.73
CA ARG A 25 -21.43 11.03 6.67
C ARG A 25 -21.03 9.79 5.87
N TYR A 26 -19.76 9.65 5.53
CA TYR A 26 -19.30 8.50 4.75
C TYR A 26 -19.40 7.19 5.53
N VAL A 27 -19.01 7.18 6.80
CA VAL A 27 -19.25 6.04 7.70
C VAL A 27 -20.72 5.66 7.77
N ALA A 28 -21.63 6.63 7.91
CA ALA A 28 -23.06 6.33 7.94
C ALA A 28 -23.56 5.68 6.63
N ALA A 29 -23.05 6.12 5.47
CA ALA A 29 -23.37 5.52 4.18
C ALA A 29 -22.81 4.09 4.08
N LEU A 30 -21.57 3.86 4.52
CA LEU A 30 -20.93 2.54 4.56
C LEU A 30 -21.65 1.57 5.52
N GLU A 31 -22.04 2.02 6.72
CA GLU A 31 -22.83 1.24 7.68
C GLU A 31 -24.22 0.84 7.12
N ILE A 32 -24.84 1.70 6.30
CA ILE A 32 -26.08 1.37 5.57
C ILE A 32 -25.78 0.33 4.48
N ALA A 33 -24.66 0.47 3.78
CA ALA A 33 -24.29 -0.45 2.71
C ALA A 33 -24.00 -1.86 3.23
N VAL A 34 -23.26 -1.99 4.33
CA VAL A 34 -23.03 -3.27 5.00
C VAL A 34 -24.37 -3.92 5.37
N ARG A 35 -25.28 -3.20 6.03
CA ARG A 35 -26.59 -3.75 6.42
C ARG A 35 -27.41 -4.20 5.22
N THR A 36 -27.49 -3.37 4.19
CA THR A 36 -28.21 -3.71 2.95
C THR A 36 -27.65 -4.98 2.31
N ARG A 37 -26.32 -5.10 2.25
CA ARG A 37 -25.64 -6.25 1.65
C ARG A 37 -25.79 -7.54 2.45
N LEU A 38 -25.92 -7.44 3.78
CA LEU A 38 -26.22 -8.56 4.67
C LEU A 38 -27.69 -8.99 4.59
N ASP A 39 -28.60 -8.03 4.42
CA ASP A 39 -30.04 -8.29 4.31
C ASP A 39 -30.44 -8.85 2.94
N ASP A 40 -29.75 -8.45 1.86
CA ASP A 40 -30.05 -8.87 0.47
C ASP A 40 -28.78 -9.31 -0.28
N PRO A 41 -28.26 -10.52 0.00
CA PRO A 41 -26.94 -10.92 -0.47
C PRO A 41 -26.86 -11.33 -1.95
N GLU A 42 -28.00 -11.56 -2.60
CA GLU A 42 -28.11 -12.11 -3.97
C GLU A 42 -28.20 -11.03 -5.06
N VAL A 43 -28.22 -9.75 -4.67
CA VAL A 43 -28.35 -8.65 -5.63
C VAL A 43 -26.97 -8.20 -6.10
N ASP A 44 -26.60 -8.62 -7.31
CA ASP A 44 -25.29 -8.35 -7.93
C ASP A 44 -24.95 -6.86 -8.11
N ARG A 45 -25.94 -5.96 -8.12
CA ARG A 45 -25.69 -4.52 -8.28
C ARG A 45 -25.20 -3.83 -7.00
N HIS A 46 -25.26 -4.53 -5.87
CA HIS A 46 -24.78 -4.02 -4.60
C HIS A 46 -23.25 -4.05 -4.55
N PRO A 47 -22.63 -3.09 -3.83
CA PRO A 47 -21.18 -3.04 -3.68
C PRO A 47 -20.67 -4.31 -2.97
N ASP A 48 -19.47 -4.73 -3.35
CA ASP A 48 -18.80 -5.87 -2.73
C ASP A 48 -18.64 -5.65 -1.21
N LEU A 49 -19.09 -6.63 -0.42
CA LEU A 49 -19.08 -6.53 1.04
C LEU A 49 -17.67 -6.30 1.59
N GLU A 50 -16.69 -6.99 1.01
CA GLU A 50 -15.26 -6.84 1.33
C GLU A 50 -14.80 -5.39 1.16
N ARG A 51 -15.05 -4.80 -0.01
CA ARG A 51 -14.68 -3.41 -0.32
C ARG A 51 -15.31 -2.44 0.67
N VAL A 52 -16.60 -2.60 0.95
CA VAL A 52 -17.34 -1.74 1.88
C VAL A 52 -16.78 -1.87 3.30
N CYS A 53 -16.52 -3.09 3.79
CA CYS A 53 -15.94 -3.31 5.11
C CYS A 53 -14.52 -2.74 5.22
N LEU A 54 -13.70 -2.87 4.17
CA LEU A 54 -12.35 -2.32 4.10
C LEU A 54 -12.36 -0.78 4.18
N GLU A 55 -13.24 -0.13 3.42
CA GLU A 55 -13.45 1.32 3.48
C GLU A 55 -13.94 1.75 4.87
N LEU A 56 -14.89 1.01 5.45
CA LEU A 56 -15.43 1.29 6.77
C LEU A 56 -14.36 1.22 7.87
N ALA A 57 -13.51 0.19 7.84
CA ALA A 57 -12.38 0.07 8.77
C ALA A 57 -11.43 1.27 8.67
N ARG A 58 -11.12 1.74 7.45
CA ARG A 58 -10.26 2.92 7.23
C ARG A 58 -10.91 4.20 7.74
N GLU A 59 -12.19 4.43 7.46
CA GLU A 59 -12.88 5.63 7.94
C GLU A 59 -13.05 5.65 9.47
N TYR A 60 -13.29 4.50 10.09
CA TYR A 60 -13.32 4.42 11.55
C TYR A 60 -11.99 4.81 12.19
N GLN A 61 -10.86 4.45 11.56
CA GLN A 61 -9.55 4.91 12.03
C GLN A 61 -9.40 6.44 11.92
N VAL A 62 -9.87 7.06 10.82
CA VAL A 62 -9.88 8.52 10.66
C VAL A 62 -10.67 9.19 11.79
N LEU A 63 -11.81 8.61 12.16
CA LEU A 63 -12.65 9.07 13.27
C LEU A 63 -12.15 8.64 14.65
N LYS A 64 -11.05 7.86 14.74
CA LYS A 64 -10.53 7.24 15.97
C LYS A 64 -11.55 6.37 16.70
N ARG A 65 -12.52 5.82 15.97
CA ARG A 65 -13.48 4.80 16.44
C ARG A 65 -12.80 3.42 16.36
N TRP A 66 -11.78 3.21 17.20
CA TRP A 66 -10.86 2.09 17.06
C TRP A 66 -11.49 0.70 17.19
N GLU A 67 -12.41 0.52 18.13
CA GLU A 67 -13.08 -0.78 18.30
C GLU A 67 -13.99 -1.10 17.11
N ASP A 68 -14.67 -0.10 16.55
CA ASP A 68 -15.48 -0.30 15.34
C ASP A 68 -14.58 -0.61 14.12
N ALA A 69 -13.40 -0.01 14.05
CA ALA A 69 -12.40 -0.34 13.04
C ALA A 69 -11.92 -1.80 13.15
N LEU A 70 -11.71 -2.30 14.37
CA LEU A 70 -11.36 -3.71 14.60
C LEU A 70 -12.46 -4.65 14.14
N VAL A 71 -13.72 -4.37 14.49
CA VAL A 71 -14.86 -5.18 14.04
C VAL A 71 -14.94 -5.21 12.52
N ALA A 72 -14.76 -4.06 11.85
CA ALA A 72 -14.76 -4.01 10.40
C ALA A 72 -13.56 -4.76 9.78
N ALA A 73 -12.37 -4.70 10.39
CA ALA A 73 -11.19 -5.43 9.93
C ALA A 73 -11.33 -6.95 10.13
N ASP A 74 -11.92 -7.39 11.24
CA ASP A 74 -12.25 -8.80 11.47
C ASP A 74 -13.22 -9.30 10.39
N ALA A 75 -14.24 -8.51 10.03
CA ALA A 75 -15.16 -8.85 8.95
C ALA A 75 -14.47 -8.94 7.57
N VAL A 76 -13.47 -8.10 7.27
CA VAL A 76 -12.68 -8.24 6.03
C VAL A 76 -11.89 -9.54 6.04
N ALA A 77 -11.25 -9.89 7.17
CA ALA A 77 -10.47 -11.12 7.27
C ALA A 77 -11.34 -12.39 7.15
N GLU A 78 -12.56 -12.37 7.68
CA GLU A 78 -13.53 -13.48 7.56
C GLU A 78 -14.01 -13.73 6.13
N LEU A 79 -13.93 -12.72 5.26
CA LEU A 79 -14.27 -12.85 3.83
C LEU A 79 -13.13 -13.49 3.01
N GLU A 80 -11.96 -13.72 3.62
CA GLU A 80 -10.77 -14.31 3.00
C GLU A 80 -10.45 -13.73 1.60
N PRO A 81 -10.34 -12.40 1.47
CA PRO A 81 -10.10 -11.79 0.17
C PRO A 81 -8.68 -12.03 -0.33
N ASP A 82 -8.54 -12.20 -1.64
CA ASP A 82 -7.25 -12.25 -2.32
C ASP A 82 -6.70 -10.83 -2.45
N MET A 83 -6.05 -10.34 -1.39
CA MET A 83 -5.49 -9.00 -1.31
C MET A 83 -4.10 -8.99 -0.69
N GLN A 84 -3.33 -7.97 -1.05
CA GLN A 84 -1.98 -7.72 -0.52
C GLN A 84 -1.92 -6.35 0.18
N PRO A 85 -1.37 -6.27 1.40
CA PRO A 85 -1.00 -7.40 2.25
C PRO A 85 -2.25 -8.17 2.70
N ASP A 86 -2.05 -9.41 3.19
CA ASP A 86 -3.10 -10.27 3.76
C ASP A 86 -4.07 -9.47 4.66
N ALA A 87 -5.38 -9.69 4.52
CA ALA A 87 -6.43 -8.95 5.22
C ALA A 87 -6.24 -8.87 6.74
N ARG A 88 -5.65 -9.88 7.38
CA ARG A 88 -5.36 -9.89 8.82
C ARG A 88 -4.39 -8.78 9.23
N CYS A 89 -3.56 -8.30 8.30
CA CYS A 89 -2.65 -7.17 8.52
C CYS A 89 -3.39 -5.87 8.86
N LEU A 90 -4.60 -5.67 8.35
CA LEU A 90 -5.42 -4.48 8.67
C LEU A 90 -5.76 -4.44 10.17
N ARG A 91 -6.13 -5.59 10.74
CA ARG A 91 -6.40 -5.73 12.17
C ARG A 91 -5.15 -5.43 12.99
N ALA A 92 -4.00 -5.98 12.58
CA ALA A 92 -2.73 -5.76 13.25
C ALA A 92 -2.30 -4.29 13.22
N GLU A 93 -2.46 -3.60 12.08
CA GLU A 93 -2.26 -2.14 11.92
C GLU A 93 -3.12 -1.34 12.92
N ILE A 94 -4.42 -1.65 13.01
CA ILE A 94 -5.32 -0.94 13.94
C ILE A 94 -4.87 -1.15 15.39
N LEU A 95 -4.49 -2.38 15.77
CA LEU A 95 -3.99 -2.69 17.11
C LEU A 95 -2.69 -1.92 17.42
N MET A 96 -1.77 -1.80 16.46
CA MET A 96 -0.55 -1.00 16.61
C MET A 96 -0.89 0.47 16.91
N ARG A 97 -1.84 1.06 16.17
CA ARG A 97 -2.29 2.45 16.37
C ARG A 97 -3.02 2.67 17.69
N MET A 98 -3.62 1.62 18.25
CA MET A 98 -4.18 1.62 19.61
C MET A 98 -3.12 1.44 20.70
N GLY A 99 -1.85 1.17 20.36
CA GLY A 99 -0.80 0.81 21.30
C GLY A 99 -0.92 -0.61 21.85
N ARG A 100 -1.79 -1.45 21.27
CA ARG A 100 -2.01 -2.86 21.64
C ARG A 100 -1.04 -3.78 20.91
N VAL A 101 0.26 -3.46 21.00
CA VAL A 101 1.35 -4.12 20.25
C VAL A 101 1.38 -5.64 20.48
N ALA A 102 1.22 -6.07 21.74
CA ALA A 102 1.23 -7.49 22.11
C ALA A 102 0.10 -8.32 21.45
N GLU A 103 -0.97 -7.68 20.99
CA GLU A 103 -2.06 -8.36 20.27
C GLU A 103 -1.84 -8.34 18.76
N ALA A 104 -1.07 -7.37 18.23
CA ALA A 104 -0.71 -7.28 16.82
C ALA A 104 0.41 -8.26 16.44
N GLU A 105 1.42 -8.41 17.31
CA GLU A 105 2.57 -9.29 17.15
C GLU A 105 2.25 -10.72 16.65
N PRO A 106 1.34 -11.47 17.29
CA PRO A 106 1.03 -12.83 16.85
C PRO A 106 0.39 -12.87 15.45
N ILE A 107 -0.30 -11.80 15.04
CA ILE A 107 -0.91 -11.70 13.71
C ILE A 107 0.16 -11.52 12.66
N TRP A 108 1.07 -10.55 12.87
CA TRP A 108 2.21 -10.35 11.98
C TRP A 108 3.04 -11.62 11.81
N ALA A 109 3.28 -12.35 12.91
CA ALA A 109 4.02 -13.60 12.89
C ALA A 109 3.30 -14.72 12.11
N ALA A 110 1.97 -14.83 12.26
CA ALA A 110 1.17 -15.80 11.54
C ALA A 110 1.21 -15.53 10.04
N VAL A 111 0.90 -14.29 9.61
CA VAL A 111 0.92 -13.91 8.20
C VAL A 111 2.31 -14.13 7.60
N ARG A 112 3.39 -13.72 8.28
CA ARG A 112 4.77 -13.95 7.80
C ARG A 112 5.10 -15.43 7.57
N THR A 113 4.51 -16.32 8.37
CA THR A 113 4.74 -17.77 8.23
C THR A 113 4.00 -18.34 7.03
N GLU A 114 2.83 -17.81 6.74
CA GLU A 114 1.94 -18.29 5.68
C GLU A 114 2.25 -17.67 4.32
N THR A 115 2.66 -16.40 4.29
CA THR A 115 2.98 -15.62 3.08
C THR A 115 4.39 -14.99 3.18
N PRO A 116 5.46 -15.79 3.29
CA PRO A 116 6.81 -15.27 3.49
C PRO A 116 7.34 -14.42 2.33
N ASP A 117 6.74 -14.54 1.14
CA ASP A 117 7.12 -13.81 -0.06
C ASP A 117 6.21 -12.57 -0.31
N ASP A 118 5.25 -12.28 0.57
CA ASP A 118 4.42 -11.06 0.50
C ASP A 118 5.24 -9.83 0.95
N VAL A 119 5.72 -9.05 -0.02
CA VAL A 119 6.51 -7.84 0.23
C VAL A 119 5.71 -6.77 0.99
N TRP A 120 4.40 -6.69 0.74
CA TRP A 120 3.52 -5.70 1.36
C TRP A 120 3.37 -5.92 2.87
N LEU A 121 3.43 -7.18 3.33
CA LEU A 121 3.46 -7.51 4.75
C LEU A 121 4.64 -6.83 5.45
N TYR A 122 5.84 -7.00 4.93
CA TYR A 122 7.06 -6.46 5.55
C TYR A 122 7.07 -4.94 5.54
N TYR A 123 6.60 -4.33 4.45
CA TYR A 123 6.43 -2.88 4.36
C TYR A 123 5.43 -2.37 5.41
N ARG A 124 4.24 -2.98 5.50
CA ARG A 124 3.20 -2.58 6.46
C ARG A 124 3.68 -2.74 7.90
N ALA A 125 4.23 -3.90 8.27
CA ALA A 125 4.72 -4.15 9.63
C ALA A 125 5.87 -3.18 9.97
N GLY A 126 6.86 -3.01 9.08
CA GLY A 126 7.96 -2.07 9.27
C GLY A 126 7.49 -0.64 9.49
N MET A 127 6.50 -0.18 8.72
CA MET A 127 5.88 1.14 8.87
C MET A 127 5.20 1.31 10.24
N GLU A 128 4.41 0.34 10.68
CA GLU A 128 3.68 0.43 11.96
C GLU A 128 4.62 0.38 13.17
N TYR A 129 5.69 -0.43 13.14
CA TYR A 129 6.73 -0.40 14.19
C TYR A 129 7.52 0.92 14.20
N ALA A 130 7.84 1.46 13.02
CA ALA A 130 8.51 2.76 12.92
C ALA A 130 7.63 3.89 13.48
N ALA A 131 6.32 3.84 13.22
CA ALA A 131 5.36 4.84 13.69
C ALA A 131 5.26 4.90 15.23
N ILE A 132 5.44 3.79 15.93
CA ILE A 132 5.47 3.74 17.40
C ILE A 132 6.87 3.99 18.00
N GLY A 133 7.88 4.27 17.16
CA GLY A 133 9.25 4.55 17.57
C GLY A 133 10.10 3.32 17.85
N ASP A 134 9.59 2.11 17.59
CA ASP A 134 10.38 0.89 17.67
C ASP A 134 11.18 0.68 16.37
N HIS A 135 12.19 1.55 16.20
CA HIS A 135 13.02 1.56 14.99
C HIS A 135 13.86 0.29 14.81
N GLN A 136 14.15 -0.44 15.89
CA GLN A 136 14.90 -1.69 15.80
C GLN A 136 14.02 -2.80 15.23
N THR A 137 12.80 -2.99 15.74
CA THR A 137 11.87 -3.98 15.19
C THR A 137 11.44 -3.59 13.77
N ALA A 138 11.24 -2.30 13.51
CA ALA A 138 10.97 -1.79 12.16
C ALA A 138 12.09 -2.18 11.19
N LEU A 139 13.35 -1.92 11.56
CA LEU A 139 14.52 -2.29 10.74
C LEU A 139 14.56 -3.80 10.47
N ASP A 140 14.22 -4.64 11.44
CA ASP A 140 14.21 -6.09 11.27
C ASP A 140 13.15 -6.55 10.25
N TRP A 141 11.94 -5.99 10.29
CA TRP A 141 10.92 -6.24 9.27
C TRP A 141 11.36 -5.75 7.89
N LEU A 142 11.93 -4.55 7.80
CA LEU A 142 12.36 -3.94 6.54
C LEU A 142 13.56 -4.66 5.93
N ASN A 143 14.46 -5.23 6.75
CA ASN A 143 15.53 -6.10 6.28
C ASN A 143 15.00 -7.28 5.49
N GLU A 144 13.99 -7.97 6.03
CA GLU A 144 13.37 -9.09 5.32
C GLU A 144 12.60 -8.62 4.09
N GLY A 145 11.84 -7.52 4.20
CA GLY A 145 11.14 -6.92 3.06
C GLY A 145 12.06 -6.63 1.88
N VAL A 146 13.19 -5.96 2.11
CA VAL A 146 14.18 -5.66 1.05
C VAL A 146 14.76 -6.95 0.46
N ARG A 147 15.06 -7.98 1.27
CA ARG A 147 15.57 -9.26 0.76
C ARG A 147 14.56 -10.01 -0.09
N VAL A 148 13.29 -9.99 0.30
CA VAL A 148 12.21 -10.57 -0.50
C VAL A 148 12.08 -9.80 -1.80
N ALA A 149 11.97 -8.47 -1.74
CA ALA A 149 11.86 -7.60 -2.91
C ALA A 149 13.02 -7.83 -3.89
N LEU A 150 14.29 -7.79 -3.44
CA LEU A 150 15.45 -8.03 -4.31
C LEU A 150 15.50 -9.43 -4.95
N ARG A 151 14.83 -10.42 -4.35
CA ARG A 151 14.74 -11.79 -4.89
C ARG A 151 13.59 -11.94 -5.89
N THR A 152 12.50 -11.20 -5.69
CA THR A 152 11.27 -11.32 -6.47
C THR A 152 11.12 -10.23 -7.54
N ASP A 153 11.89 -9.14 -7.47
CA ASP A 153 11.86 -8.03 -8.42
C ASP A 153 12.59 -8.41 -9.72
N GLY A 154 11.83 -8.47 -10.80
CA GLY A 154 12.27 -8.69 -12.18
C GLY A 154 11.64 -7.62 -13.09
N PRO A 155 12.00 -7.57 -14.38
CA PRO A 155 11.45 -6.56 -15.30
C PRO A 155 9.93 -6.62 -15.45
N ASP A 156 9.31 -7.76 -15.15
CA ASP A 156 7.86 -7.97 -15.15
C ASP A 156 7.26 -8.02 -13.73
N ALA A 157 8.01 -7.66 -12.69
CA ALA A 157 7.50 -7.68 -11.32
C ALA A 157 6.47 -6.56 -11.13
N GLU A 158 5.25 -6.95 -10.77
CA GLU A 158 4.13 -6.04 -10.56
C GLU A 158 4.27 -5.21 -9.26
N ASP A 159 5.16 -5.61 -8.35
CA ASP A 159 5.24 -5.11 -6.96
C ASP A 159 6.56 -4.39 -6.61
N PRO A 160 6.76 -3.13 -7.06
CA PRO A 160 8.04 -2.42 -6.99
C PRO A 160 8.34 -1.77 -5.63
N LEU A 161 7.93 -2.39 -4.51
CA LEU A 161 8.14 -1.80 -3.17
C LEU A 161 9.61 -1.69 -2.74
N THR A 162 10.56 -2.10 -3.59
CA THR A 162 12.01 -2.02 -3.32
C THR A 162 12.42 -0.60 -2.94
N ASP A 163 11.88 0.43 -3.59
CA ASP A 163 12.20 1.84 -3.28
C ASP A 163 11.62 2.25 -1.92
N GLU A 164 10.32 2.07 -1.72
CA GLU A 164 9.64 2.43 -0.47
C GLU A 164 10.20 1.69 0.75
N LEU A 165 10.56 0.42 0.59
CA LEU A 165 11.23 -0.37 1.62
C LEU A 165 12.63 0.16 1.90
N ALA A 166 13.41 0.47 0.87
CA ALA A 166 14.76 1.01 1.04
C ALA A 166 14.74 2.39 1.71
N GLU A 167 13.81 3.27 1.35
CA GLU A 167 13.64 4.58 1.98
C GLU A 167 13.26 4.45 3.46
N LEU A 168 12.24 3.65 3.76
CA LEU A 168 11.78 3.45 5.12
C LEU A 168 12.86 2.78 5.98
N ARG A 169 13.64 1.87 5.38
CA ARG A 169 14.78 1.22 6.03
C ARG A 169 15.92 2.20 6.32
N GLN A 170 16.24 3.11 5.39
CA GLN A 170 17.21 4.16 5.62
C GLN A 170 16.77 5.06 6.78
N ALA A 171 15.49 5.44 6.83
CA ALA A 171 14.95 6.22 7.94
C ALA A 171 15.08 5.48 9.28
N ALA A 172 14.84 4.16 9.32
CA ALA A 172 15.04 3.36 10.53
C ALA A 172 16.52 3.31 10.96
N LEU A 173 17.46 3.16 10.03
CA LEU A 173 18.90 3.21 10.29
C LEU A 173 19.33 4.57 10.86
N ASP A 174 18.85 5.66 10.26
CA ASP A 174 19.15 7.03 10.69
C ASP A 174 18.66 7.28 12.13
N ASN A 175 17.43 6.85 12.45
CA ASN A 175 16.88 6.95 13.80
C ASN A 175 17.67 6.11 14.83
N LEU A 176 18.30 5.02 14.40
CA LEU A 176 19.20 4.20 15.22
C LEU A 176 20.64 4.73 15.26
N GLY A 177 20.96 5.80 14.52
CA GLY A 177 22.31 6.33 14.39
C GLY A 177 23.28 5.38 13.68
N ARG A 178 22.77 4.51 12.81
CA ARG A 178 23.55 3.53 12.05
C ARG A 178 23.75 4.04 10.61
N PRO A 179 24.95 3.85 10.02
CA PRO A 179 25.14 4.14 8.60
C PRO A 179 24.38 3.13 7.73
N ALA A 180 24.21 3.46 6.46
CA ALA A 180 23.82 2.50 5.43
C ALA A 180 24.77 1.29 5.45
N ASP A 181 24.20 0.09 5.40
CA ASP A 181 24.92 -1.17 5.36
C ASP A 181 24.87 -1.80 3.96
N GLU A 182 25.51 -2.95 3.79
CA GLU A 182 25.60 -3.65 2.51
C GLU A 182 24.22 -3.91 1.89
N LEU A 183 23.22 -4.23 2.70
CA LEU A 183 21.85 -4.47 2.21
C LEU A 183 21.22 -3.18 1.66
N GLN A 184 21.45 -2.04 2.33
CA GLN A 184 20.99 -0.75 1.82
C GLN A 184 21.68 -0.40 0.49
N GLU A 185 22.99 -0.60 0.41
CA GLU A 185 23.76 -0.31 -0.79
C GLU A 185 23.35 -1.19 -1.97
N GLN A 186 23.03 -2.46 -1.71
CA GLN A 186 22.49 -3.39 -2.70
C GLN A 186 21.14 -2.90 -3.24
N ALA A 187 20.21 -2.52 -2.36
CA ALA A 187 18.91 -1.99 -2.76
C ALA A 187 19.05 -0.72 -3.63
N MET A 188 19.87 0.22 -3.20
CA MET A 188 20.11 1.47 -3.96
C MET A 188 20.81 1.22 -5.31
N THR A 189 21.64 0.18 -5.41
CA THR A 189 22.29 -0.18 -6.68
C THR A 189 21.30 -0.82 -7.64
N PHE A 190 20.49 -1.76 -7.14
CA PHE A 190 19.41 -2.37 -7.89
C PHE A 190 18.45 -1.32 -8.48
N LEU A 191 17.99 -0.37 -7.66
CA LEU A 191 17.08 0.70 -8.10
C LEU A 191 17.70 1.60 -9.18
N ARG A 192 19.00 1.89 -9.08
CA ARG A 192 19.73 2.67 -10.08
C ARG A 192 19.81 1.91 -11.41
N GLU A 193 20.13 0.63 -11.37
CA GLU A 193 20.21 -0.22 -12.57
C GLU A 193 18.85 -0.33 -13.25
N LYS A 194 17.77 -0.48 -12.46
CA LYS A 194 16.38 -0.48 -12.94
C LYS A 194 15.99 0.83 -13.64
N ASP A 195 16.22 1.98 -13.01
CA ASP A 195 15.95 3.32 -13.60
C ASP A 195 16.81 3.57 -14.86
N GLU A 196 18.06 3.09 -14.90
CA GLU A 196 18.89 3.15 -16.10
C GLU A 196 18.34 2.29 -17.24
N GLN A 197 17.84 1.09 -16.94
CA GLN A 197 17.22 0.19 -17.91
C GLN A 197 15.92 0.80 -18.47
N GLU A 198 15.00 1.24 -17.61
CA GLU A 198 13.75 1.87 -18.02
C GLU A 198 13.99 3.11 -18.90
N ARG A 199 14.98 3.94 -18.54
CA ARG A 199 15.38 5.09 -19.37
C ARG A 199 15.97 4.66 -20.71
N ALA A 200 16.72 3.58 -20.76
CA ALA A 200 17.28 3.06 -22.00
C ALA A 200 16.17 2.50 -22.91
N GLU A 201 15.20 1.79 -22.34
CA GLU A 201 14.02 1.27 -23.04
C GLU A 201 13.15 2.40 -23.58
N ALA A 202 12.77 3.38 -22.75
CA ALA A 202 12.01 4.55 -23.19
C ALA A 202 12.73 5.34 -24.31
N ARG A 203 14.08 5.41 -24.28
CA ARG A 203 14.86 6.01 -25.37
C ARG A 203 14.79 5.20 -26.66
N ARG A 204 14.84 3.86 -26.58
CA ARG A 204 14.71 2.97 -27.74
C ARG A 204 13.31 3.10 -28.34
N GLU A 205 12.27 3.01 -27.52
CA GLU A 205 10.88 3.16 -27.96
C GLU A 205 10.63 4.52 -28.61
N ALA A 206 11.14 5.61 -28.03
CA ALA A 206 11.05 6.93 -28.64
C ALA A 206 11.82 7.03 -29.97
N SER A 207 13.01 6.41 -30.05
CA SER A 207 13.81 6.36 -31.28
C SER A 207 13.06 5.61 -32.40
N GLU A 208 12.41 4.50 -32.07
CA GLU A 208 11.58 3.71 -33.00
C GLU A 208 10.31 4.46 -33.41
N MET A 209 9.57 5.01 -32.44
CA MET A 209 8.31 5.74 -32.65
C MET A 209 8.51 6.98 -33.54
N PHE A 210 9.62 7.69 -33.37
CA PHE A 210 9.90 8.95 -34.07
C PHE A 210 10.91 8.81 -35.22
N GLY A 211 11.40 7.59 -35.52
CA GLY A 211 12.41 7.35 -36.55
C GLY A 211 13.71 8.14 -36.34
N LEU A 212 14.07 8.39 -35.08
CA LEU A 212 15.27 9.16 -34.71
C LEU A 212 16.47 8.22 -34.68
N GLU A 213 17.57 8.57 -35.34
CA GLU A 213 18.82 7.79 -35.17
C GLU A 213 19.31 7.87 -33.72
N PRO A 214 19.64 6.74 -33.08
CA PRO A 214 19.95 6.67 -31.64
C PRO A 214 21.18 7.47 -31.21
N ASP A 215 22.01 7.93 -32.16
CA ASP A 215 23.29 8.59 -31.90
C ASP A 215 23.32 10.10 -32.24
N ARG A 216 22.16 10.70 -32.58
CA ARG A 216 22.09 12.16 -32.79
C ARG A 216 22.11 12.91 -31.45
N ARG A 217 23.24 13.55 -31.14
CA ARG A 217 23.40 14.40 -29.96
C ARG A 217 22.29 15.46 -29.88
N PRO A 218 21.63 15.64 -28.71
CA PRO A 218 20.59 16.64 -28.55
C PRO A 218 21.15 18.05 -28.79
N ILE A 219 20.37 18.89 -29.45
CA ILE A 219 20.70 20.31 -29.65
C ILE A 219 20.63 20.98 -28.28
N ARG A 220 21.80 21.26 -27.68
CA ARG A 220 21.86 22.07 -26.45
C ARG A 220 21.45 23.50 -26.80
N PRO A 221 20.42 24.08 -26.17
CA PRO A 221 20.10 25.48 -26.38
C PRO A 221 21.29 26.31 -25.90
N THR A 222 21.90 27.06 -26.81
CA THR A 222 22.94 28.02 -26.47
C THR A 222 22.30 29.11 -25.62
N LYS A 223 22.74 29.26 -24.38
CA LYS A 223 22.36 30.42 -23.56
C LYS A 223 22.79 31.67 -24.33
N ARG A 224 21.83 32.40 -24.91
CA ARG A 224 22.06 33.76 -25.40
C ARG A 224 22.48 34.59 -24.20
N ARG A 225 23.76 34.97 -24.14
CA ARG A 225 24.22 36.05 -23.28
C ARG A 225 23.57 37.33 -23.79
N HIS A 226 22.72 37.94 -22.96
CA HIS A 226 22.36 39.35 -23.08
C HIS A 226 23.38 40.16 -22.28
#